data_AF-A0A847S0E0-F1
#
_entry.id   AF-A0A847S0E0-F1
#
_cell.length_a   1.000
_cell.length_b   1.000
_cell.length_c   1.000
_cell.angle_alpha   90.00
_cell.angle_beta   90.00
_cell.angle_gamma   90.00
#
_symmetry.space_group_name_H-M   'P 1'
#
loop_
_entity.id
_entity.type
_entity.pdbx_description
1 polymer ?
#
loop_
_entity_poly.entity_id
_entity_poly.type
_entity_poly.pdbx_seq_one_letter_code
_entity_poly.pdbx_strand_id
1 'polypeptide(L)'
;MKKLIVTISILCCSGWVNAQTVKSTGGSTRFMVNSDGVIKNSSYSVVGRIKSDGTVEAANYKIIGYVRGERIEDSNHSTVGYIKKDGTVKNYSHSTIGYIKDNGDVQNWSRSSLGSASGVKKEWAALIFFFFDF
;
A
#
# COMPACT_ATOMS: atom_id res chain seq x y z
N MET A 1 32.72 -46.37 -20.47
CA MET A 1 31.27 -46.42 -20.16
C MET A 1 30.89 -45.11 -19.47
N LYS A 2 29.77 -44.52 -19.87
CA LYS A 2 29.50 -43.07 -19.88
C LYS A 2 29.29 -42.47 -18.48
N LYS A 3 29.86 -41.28 -18.25
CA LYS A 3 29.71 -40.47 -17.03
C LYS A 3 28.29 -39.90 -16.97
N LEU A 4 27.61 -40.11 -15.84
CA LEU A 4 26.28 -39.57 -15.56
C LEU A 4 26.43 -38.14 -15.01
N ILE A 5 26.14 -37.14 -15.82
CA ILE A 5 26.01 -35.74 -15.37
C ILE A 5 24.52 -35.50 -15.16
N VAL A 6 24.10 -35.37 -13.90
CA VAL A 6 22.76 -34.93 -13.54
C VAL A 6 22.78 -33.41 -13.48
N THR A 7 22.30 -32.77 -14.53
CA THR A 7 22.10 -31.31 -14.54
C THR A 7 20.76 -31.01 -13.88
N ILE A 8 20.81 -30.44 -12.68
CA ILE A 8 19.66 -29.79 -12.02
C ILE A 8 19.31 -28.54 -12.85
N SER A 9 18.25 -28.63 -13.65
CA SER A 9 17.60 -27.46 -14.24
C SER A 9 16.82 -26.75 -13.15
N ILE A 10 17.42 -25.71 -12.56
CA ILE A 10 16.69 -24.69 -11.80
C ILE A 10 15.70 -24.04 -12.76
N LEU A 11 14.43 -24.40 -12.62
CA LEU A 11 13.31 -23.75 -13.26
C LEU A 11 13.22 -22.34 -12.64
N CYS A 12 13.89 -21.38 -13.27
CA CYS A 12 13.78 -19.97 -12.95
C CYS A 12 12.37 -19.52 -13.36
N CYS A 13 11.38 -19.76 -12.49
CA CYS A 13 10.10 -19.09 -12.56
C CYS A 13 10.37 -17.62 -12.27
N SER A 14 10.70 -16.84 -13.29
CA SER A 14 10.61 -15.39 -13.27
C SER A 14 9.14 -15.02 -13.14
N GLY A 15 8.63 -15.12 -11.91
CA GLY A 15 7.34 -14.57 -11.54
C GLY A 15 7.38 -13.10 -11.90
N TRP A 16 6.46 -12.69 -12.77
CA TRP A 16 6.30 -11.30 -13.14
C TRP A 16 5.95 -10.53 -11.86
N VAL A 17 6.94 -9.88 -11.26
CA VAL A 17 6.72 -9.01 -10.11
C VAL A 17 6.06 -7.75 -10.67
N ASN A 18 4.73 -7.74 -10.70
CA ASN A 18 3.98 -6.52 -10.98
C ASN A 18 4.35 -5.52 -9.88
N ALA A 19 5.15 -4.51 -10.24
CA ALA A 19 5.54 -3.46 -9.31
C ALA A 19 4.28 -2.69 -8.90
N GLN A 20 3.96 -2.69 -7.60
CA GLN A 20 2.85 -1.89 -7.09
C GLN A 20 3.37 -0.46 -6.88
N THR A 21 2.78 0.51 -7.56
CA THR A 21 3.28 1.89 -7.55
C THR A 21 2.19 2.86 -7.14
N VAL A 22 2.57 3.81 -6.30
CA VAL A 22 1.77 4.98 -5.95
C VAL A 22 2.31 6.19 -6.70
N LYS A 23 1.46 6.85 -7.48
CA LYS A 23 1.79 8.01 -8.31
C LYS A 23 1.01 9.24 -7.88
N SER A 24 1.59 10.41 -8.07
CA SER A 24 0.87 11.69 -7.96
C SER A 24 -0.03 11.93 -9.17
N THR A 25 -0.88 12.95 -9.11
CA THR A 25 -1.72 13.39 -10.24
C THR A 25 -0.90 13.70 -11.51
N GLY A 26 0.36 14.14 -11.37
CA GLY A 26 1.27 14.40 -12.49
C GLY A 26 1.93 13.14 -13.09
N GLY A 27 1.64 11.95 -12.56
CA GLY A 27 2.17 10.67 -13.05
C GLY A 27 3.53 10.27 -12.46
N SER A 28 4.19 11.15 -11.70
CA SER A 28 5.44 10.84 -11.01
C SER A 28 5.22 9.82 -9.90
N THR A 29 6.08 8.81 -9.82
CA THR A 29 6.07 7.83 -8.73
C THR A 29 6.42 8.50 -7.41
N ARG A 30 5.50 8.44 -6.45
CA ARG A 30 5.72 8.84 -5.06
C ARG A 30 6.29 7.69 -4.24
N PHE A 31 5.66 6.52 -4.35
CA PHE A 31 6.05 5.34 -3.61
C PHE A 31 6.01 4.07 -4.44
N MET A 32 6.83 3.10 -4.06
CA MET A 32 6.78 1.71 -4.50
C MET A 32 6.39 0.87 -3.29
N VAL A 33 5.38 0.02 -3.45
CA VAL A 33 4.89 -0.84 -2.38
C VAL A 33 5.20 -2.28 -2.74
N ASN A 34 5.99 -2.94 -1.89
CA ASN A 34 6.29 -4.35 -2.05
C ASN A 34 5.11 -5.20 -1.57
N SER A 35 5.05 -6.45 -2.05
CA SER A 35 4.03 -7.42 -1.66
C SER A 35 4.07 -7.80 -0.16
N ASP A 36 5.23 -7.62 0.48
CA ASP A 36 5.44 -7.78 1.92
C ASP A 36 5.11 -6.51 2.75
N GLY A 37 4.59 -5.48 2.08
CA GLY A 37 4.15 -4.22 2.68
C GLY A 37 5.25 -3.19 2.92
N VAL A 38 6.50 -3.43 2.50
CA VAL A 38 7.54 -2.40 2.55
C VAL A 38 7.23 -1.28 1.56
N ILE A 39 7.28 -0.04 2.02
CA ILE A 39 7.04 1.17 1.23
C ILE A 39 8.39 1.86 1.00
N LYS A 40 8.70 2.14 -0.26
CA LYS A 40 9.90 2.86 -0.67
C LYS A 40 9.53 4.14 -1.40
N ASN A 41 10.33 5.19 -1.25
CA ASN A 41 10.18 6.39 -2.07
C ASN A 41 10.83 6.22 -3.46
N SER A 42 10.79 7.27 -4.29
CA SER A 42 11.40 7.29 -5.63
C SER A 42 12.92 7.07 -5.65
N SER A 43 13.60 7.30 -4.52
CA SER A 43 15.04 7.05 -4.35
C SER A 43 15.33 5.64 -3.80
N TYR A 44 14.32 4.76 -3.75
CA TYR A 44 14.40 3.39 -3.22
C TYR A 44 14.69 3.27 -1.72
N SER A 45 14.69 4.37 -0.98
CA SER A 45 14.79 4.36 0.48
C SER A 45 13.49 3.88 1.10
N VAL A 46 13.58 3.04 2.13
CA VAL A 46 12.41 2.58 2.90
C VAL A 46 11.88 3.75 3.72
N VAL A 47 10.58 4.04 3.57
CA VAL A 47 9.88 5.13 4.26
C VAL A 47 8.83 4.61 5.25
N GLY A 48 8.44 3.34 5.11
CA GLY A 48 7.56 2.69 6.07
C GLY A 48 7.27 1.24 5.71
N ARG A 49 6.43 0.62 6.52
CA ARG A 49 6.00 -0.77 6.34
C ARG A 49 4.58 -0.98 6.85
N ILE A 50 3.78 -1.69 6.08
CA ILE A 50 2.46 -2.18 6.51
C ILE A 50 2.58 -3.69 6.71
N LYS A 51 2.50 -4.15 7.97
CA LYS A 51 2.62 -5.56 8.32
C LYS A 51 1.32 -6.31 8.02
N SER A 52 1.43 -7.63 7.86
CA SER A 52 0.29 -8.52 7.60
C SER A 52 -0.72 -8.58 8.75
N ASP A 53 -0.29 -8.26 9.98
CA ASP A 53 -1.15 -8.15 11.17
C ASP A 53 -1.88 -6.80 11.27
N GLY A 54 -1.69 -5.91 10.29
CA GLY A 54 -2.28 -4.59 10.21
C GLY A 54 -1.47 -3.48 10.88
N THR A 55 -0.31 -3.77 11.49
CA THR A 55 0.55 -2.74 12.10
C THR A 55 1.21 -1.88 11.02
N VAL A 56 1.23 -0.56 11.22
CA VAL A 56 1.82 0.41 10.30
C VAL A 56 3.01 1.08 10.97
N GLU A 57 4.17 1.01 10.33
CA GLU A 57 5.44 1.53 10.82
C GLU A 57 6.01 2.59 9.89
N ALA A 58 6.61 3.63 10.47
CA ALA A 58 7.44 4.59 9.76
C ALA A 58 8.87 4.05 9.51
N ALA A 59 9.69 4.79 8.76
CA ALA A 59 11.06 4.41 8.41
C ALA A 59 11.96 4.05 9.61
N ASN A 60 11.72 4.68 10.77
CA ASN A 60 12.45 4.45 12.01
C ASN A 60 11.85 3.32 12.88
N TYR A 61 10.97 2.48 12.32
CA TYR A 61 10.25 1.40 13.00
C TYR A 61 9.29 1.85 14.10
N LYS A 62 9.03 3.16 14.24
CA LYS A 62 7.97 3.64 15.12
C LYS A 62 6.63 3.23 14.55
N ILE A 63 5.78 2.63 15.40
CA ILE A 63 4.38 2.36 15.05
C ILE A 63 3.64 3.69 14.97
N ILE A 64 3.02 3.95 13.83
CA ILE A 64 2.23 5.16 13.57
C ILE A 64 0.73 4.87 13.51
N GLY A 65 0.34 3.61 13.38
CA GLY A 65 -1.05 3.21 13.46
C GLY A 65 -1.30 1.74 13.17
N TYR A 66 -2.59 1.40 13.06
CA TYR A 66 -3.05 0.04 12.86
C TYR A 66 -4.25 -0.02 11.90
N VAL A 67 -4.37 -1.13 11.20
CA VAL A 67 -5.57 -1.51 10.44
C VAL A 67 -6.24 -2.69 11.12
N ARG A 68 -7.52 -2.53 11.47
CA ARG A 68 -8.34 -3.53 12.16
C ARG A 68 -9.64 -3.74 11.38
N GLY A 69 -9.59 -4.65 10.41
CA GLY A 69 -10.69 -4.83 9.45
C GLY A 69 -10.87 -3.56 8.61
N GLU A 70 -12.06 -2.96 8.62
CA GLU A 70 -12.33 -1.70 7.92
C GLU A 70 -11.89 -0.45 8.70
N ARG A 71 -11.45 -0.59 9.96
CA ARG A 71 -11.11 0.52 10.85
C ARG A 71 -9.63 0.83 10.83
N ILE A 72 -9.28 2.12 10.87
CA ILE A 72 -7.91 2.62 10.90
C ILE A 72 -7.71 3.37 12.21
N GLU A 73 -6.66 3.00 12.94
CA GLU A 73 -6.27 3.57 14.22
C GLU A 73 -4.94 4.32 14.12
N ASP A 74 -4.74 5.34 14.95
CA ASP A 74 -3.43 5.91 15.22
C ASP A 74 -2.60 5.03 16.19
N SER A 75 -1.40 5.47 16.54
CA SER A 75 -0.51 4.77 17.48
C SER A 75 -1.06 4.67 18.90
N ASN A 76 -2.06 5.47 19.27
CA ASN A 76 -2.72 5.46 20.57
C ASN A 76 -4.02 4.63 20.56
N HIS A 77 -4.28 3.86 19.50
CA HIS A 77 -5.52 3.10 19.29
C HIS A 77 -6.79 3.95 19.15
N SER A 78 -6.65 5.25 18.89
CA SER A 78 -7.79 6.11 18.57
C SER A 78 -8.17 5.92 17.10
N THR A 79 -9.46 5.82 16.82
CA THR A 79 -9.93 5.62 15.45
C THR A 79 -9.82 6.93 14.66
N VAL A 80 -9.07 6.91 13.56
CA VAL A 80 -8.88 8.06 12.68
C VAL A 80 -9.74 8.00 11.42
N GLY A 81 -10.19 6.80 11.06
CA GLY A 81 -11.12 6.62 9.95
C GLY A 81 -11.39 5.18 9.58
N TYR A 82 -11.95 5.01 8.38
CA TYR A 82 -12.43 3.74 7.89
C TYR A 82 -12.18 3.61 6.38
N ILE A 83 -11.92 2.38 5.92
CA ILE A 83 -11.87 1.99 4.52
C ILE A 83 -12.82 0.83 4.29
N LYS A 84 -13.83 1.05 3.46
CA LYS A 84 -14.78 0.02 3.05
C LYS A 84 -14.20 -0.86 1.94
N LYS A 85 -14.67 -2.10 1.84
CA LYS A 85 -14.32 -3.02 0.74
C LYS A 85 -14.57 -2.45 -0.67
N ASP A 86 -15.60 -1.60 -0.81
CA ASP A 86 -15.90 -0.92 -2.08
C ASP A 86 -14.88 0.16 -2.46
N GLY A 87 -13.99 0.54 -1.54
CA GLY A 87 -12.99 1.58 -1.72
C GLY A 87 -13.40 2.96 -1.21
N THR A 88 -14.56 3.09 -0.56
CA THR A 88 -14.98 4.33 0.09
C THR A 88 -14.14 4.57 1.34
N VAL A 89 -13.47 5.72 1.40
CA VAL A 89 -12.66 6.16 2.54
C VAL A 89 -13.46 7.17 3.36
N LYS A 90 -13.53 6.97 4.68
CA LYS A 90 -14.24 7.84 5.63
C LYS A 90 -13.32 8.30 6.75
N ASN A 91 -13.57 9.49 7.27
CA ASN A 91 -12.94 9.95 8.51
C ASN A 91 -13.61 9.32 9.76
N TYR A 92 -13.10 9.65 10.95
CA TYR A 92 -13.63 9.17 12.22
C TYR A 92 -15.12 9.51 12.45
N SER A 93 -15.60 10.64 11.90
CA SER A 93 -17.00 11.06 11.97
C SER A 93 -17.91 10.41 10.90
N HIS A 94 -17.41 9.40 10.17
CA HIS A 94 -18.09 8.70 9.08
C HIS A 94 -18.43 9.53 7.82
N SER A 95 -17.90 10.75 7.71
CA SER A 95 -17.95 11.55 6.48
C SER A 95 -16.99 10.98 5.45
N THR A 96 -17.44 10.88 4.20
CA THR A 96 -16.61 10.39 3.10
C THR A 96 -15.55 11.44 2.74
N ILE A 97 -14.28 11.03 2.74
CA ILE A 97 -13.14 11.90 2.40
C ILE A 97 -12.49 11.53 1.07
N GLY A 98 -12.77 10.33 0.56
CA GLY A 98 -12.24 9.90 -0.73
C GLY A 98 -12.73 8.52 -1.18
N TYR A 99 -12.22 8.12 -2.33
CA TYR A 99 -12.56 6.87 -3.01
C TYR A 99 -11.31 6.27 -3.65
N ILE A 100 -11.21 4.94 -3.60
CA ILE A 100 -10.13 4.17 -4.24
C ILE A 100 -10.79 3.17 -5.18
N LYS A 101 -10.60 3.38 -6.48
CA LYS A 101 -11.19 2.54 -7.53
C LYS A 101 -10.42 1.23 -7.70
N ASP A 102 -11.04 0.25 -8.34
CA ASP A 102 -10.44 -1.07 -8.58
C ASP A 102 -9.18 -1.01 -9.48
N ASN A 103 -9.11 -0.02 -10.36
CA ASN A 103 -7.92 0.23 -11.19
C ASN A 103 -6.78 0.95 -10.43
N GLY A 104 -7.01 1.30 -9.15
CA GLY A 104 -6.06 2.02 -8.30
C GLY A 104 -6.20 3.54 -8.35
N ASP A 105 -7.10 4.13 -9.14
CA ASP A 105 -7.30 5.58 -9.11
C ASP A 105 -7.81 6.03 -7.73
N VAL A 106 -7.17 7.07 -7.19
CA VAL A 106 -7.53 7.64 -5.88
C VAL A 106 -8.13 9.02 -6.09
N GLN A 107 -9.29 9.25 -5.49
CA GLN A 107 -10.04 10.50 -5.60
C GLN A 107 -10.40 11.05 -4.23
N ASN A 108 -10.52 12.37 -4.12
CA ASN A 108 -11.10 13.01 -2.95
C ASN A 108 -12.64 12.88 -2.95
N TRP A 109 -13.28 13.43 -1.91
CA TRP A 109 -14.75 13.42 -1.77
C TRP A 109 -15.49 14.07 -2.95
N SER A 110 -14.87 15.08 -3.60
CA SER A 110 -15.42 15.79 -4.76
C SER A 110 -15.10 15.12 -6.10
N ARG A 111 -14.60 13.87 -6.10
CA ARG A 111 -14.21 13.07 -7.28
C ARG A 111 -13.00 13.59 -8.06
N SER A 112 -12.27 14.56 -7.53
CA SER A 112 -11.00 15.04 -8.11
C SER A 112 -9.89 14.04 -7.83
N SER A 113 -9.04 13.78 -8.83
CA SER A 113 -7.93 12.83 -8.72
C SER A 113 -6.83 13.33 -7.78
N LEU A 114 -6.43 12.48 -6.83
CA LEU A 114 -5.28 12.69 -5.94
C LEU A 114 -4.03 11.96 -6.44
N GLY A 115 -4.18 11.02 -7.36
CA GLY A 115 -3.14 10.13 -7.85
C GLY A 115 -3.67 8.74 -8.13
N SER A 116 -2.77 7.77 -8.22
CA SER A 116 -3.12 6.36 -8.43
C SER A 116 -2.21 5.42 -7.64
N ALA A 117 -2.73 4.27 -7.25
CA ALA A 117 -2.07 3.21 -6.50
C ALA A 117 -2.28 1.85 -7.20
N SER A 118 -1.81 1.75 -8.45
CA SER A 118 -2.06 0.58 -9.29
C SER A 118 -1.34 -0.67 -8.73
N GLY A 119 -2.10 -1.76 -8.60
CA GLY A 119 -1.60 -3.01 -8.03
C GLY A 119 -1.45 -3.01 -6.51
N VAL A 120 -1.80 -1.90 -5.84
CA VAL A 120 -1.76 -1.78 -4.37
C VAL A 120 -3.13 -2.12 -3.80
N LYS A 121 -3.17 -2.79 -2.64
CA LYS A 121 -4.43 -3.06 -1.91
C LYS A 121 -5.13 -1.74 -1.56
N LYS A 122 -6.47 -1.70 -1.62
CA LYS A 122 -7.24 -0.48 -1.34
C LYS A 122 -6.99 0.05 0.06
N GLU A 123 -6.85 -0.84 1.04
CA GLU A 123 -6.54 -0.48 2.42
C GLU A 123 -5.19 0.22 2.52
N TRP A 124 -4.17 -0.29 1.82
CA TRP A 124 -2.82 0.28 1.82
C TRP A 124 -2.77 1.62 1.08
N ALA A 125 -3.49 1.74 -0.03
CA ALA A 125 -3.66 3.02 -0.71
C ALA A 125 -4.37 4.04 0.20
N ALA A 126 -5.36 3.62 0.98
CA ALA A 126 -6.04 4.50 1.93
C ALA A 126 -5.05 5.05 2.98
N LEU A 127 -4.21 4.18 3.54
CA LEU A 127 -3.18 4.58 4.49
C LEU A 127 -2.25 5.66 3.92
N ILE A 128 -1.74 5.45 2.70
CA ILE A 128 -0.75 6.32 2.04
C ILE A 128 -1.35 7.67 1.61
N PHE A 129 -2.62 7.70 1.20
CA PHE A 129 -3.23 8.93 0.68
C PHE A 129 -3.98 9.76 1.73
N PHE A 130 -4.50 9.14 2.79
CA PHE A 130 -5.48 9.81 3.66
C PHE A 130 -5.12 9.82 5.15
N PHE A 131 -4.30 8.89 5.64
CA PHE A 131 -4.16 8.68 7.09
C PHE A 131 -2.75 8.84 7.64
N PHE A 132 -1.72 8.50 6.87
CA PHE A 132 -0.34 8.51 7.35
C PHE A 132 0.61 9.18 6.35
N ASP A 133 1.56 9.91 6.91
CA ASP A 133 2.72 10.43 6.18
C ASP A 133 3.89 9.44 6.30
N PHE A 134 4.54 9.15 5.17
CA PHE A 134 5.68 8.26 5.03
C PHE A 134 6.89 9.00 4.47
#